data_AF-A0A7L7KNW9-F1
#
_entry.id   AF-A0A7L7KNW9-F1
#
_cell.length_a   1.000
_cell.length_b   1.000
_cell.length_c   1.000
_cell.angle_alpha   90.00
_cell.angle_beta   90.00
_cell.angle_gamma   90.00
#
_symmetry.space_group_name_H-M   'P 1'
#
loop_
_entity.id
_entity.type
_entity.pdbx_description
1 polymer ?
#
loop_
_entity_poly.entity_id
_entity_poly.type
_entity_poly.pdbx_seq_one_letter_code
_entity_poly.pdbx_strand_id
1 'polypeptide(L)'
;MRRLMALFSVFLLVFILTSCTEEITILDITTDSEITMANLDDYMFRDDVQYVDLRNFNDPFMSGTIDGFINIPFFDYLDFRAFDRNGVFEFDPDQIVNVREIERLFDSDKAIFLYADGCIRSGYVKDVLDYLGYERVFVLGGFYEYQGEHRIVGTGEFSFGNTFYGSYVDEETDYQYLVYGSIDVAHNIKSVRFDIIDDRGLTLRSEGYAAEINYNEQLTILENFILNQGGNWNQHYDNILHAETSGYDEIEGYELGFSENLLSLIETVIRK
;
A
#
# COMPACT_ATOMS: atom_id res chain seq x y z
N MET A 1 13.54 -55.74 37.37
CA MET A 1 12.81 -54.46 37.20
C MET A 1 13.50 -53.50 36.24
N ARG A 2 14.78 -53.14 36.39
CA ARG A 2 15.50 -52.23 35.45
C ARG A 2 15.47 -52.65 33.97
N ARG A 3 15.64 -53.95 33.66
CA ARG A 3 15.58 -54.45 32.26
C ARG A 3 14.16 -54.45 31.67
N LEU A 4 13.14 -54.58 32.51
CA LEU A 4 11.73 -54.55 32.08
C LEU A 4 11.26 -53.10 31.86
N MET A 5 11.72 -52.17 32.71
CA MET A 5 11.51 -50.73 32.53
C MET A 5 12.19 -50.20 31.26
N ALA A 6 13.43 -50.63 30.98
CA ALA A 6 14.13 -50.22 29.76
C ALA A 6 13.39 -50.70 28.48
N LEU A 7 12.83 -51.92 28.49
CA LEU A 7 12.03 -52.41 27.37
C LEU A 7 10.73 -51.62 27.19
N PHE A 8 10.06 -51.26 28.28
CA PHE A 8 8.83 -50.48 28.22
C PHE A 8 9.07 -49.05 27.75
N SER A 9 10.18 -48.43 28.15
CA SER A 9 10.59 -47.11 27.67
C SER A 9 10.93 -47.10 26.18
N VAL A 10 11.59 -48.15 25.67
CA VAL A 10 11.87 -48.28 24.23
C VAL A 10 10.59 -48.52 23.44
N PHE A 11 9.67 -49.33 23.95
CA PHE A 11 8.38 -49.60 23.28
C PHE A 11 7.48 -48.35 23.23
N LEU A 12 7.45 -47.55 24.30
CA LEU A 12 6.74 -46.27 24.35
C LEU A 12 7.36 -45.26 23.37
N LEU A 13 8.70 -45.21 23.26
CA LEU A 13 9.40 -44.32 22.32
C LEU A 13 9.12 -44.68 20.85
N VAL A 14 9.05 -45.98 20.53
CA VAL A 14 8.69 -46.46 19.19
C VAL A 14 7.23 -46.11 18.85
N PHE A 15 6.31 -46.26 19.80
CA PHE A 15 4.90 -45.89 19.60
C PHE A 15 4.70 -44.37 19.40
N ILE A 16 5.47 -43.53 20.10
CA ILE A 16 5.45 -42.06 19.89
C ILE A 16 6.00 -41.70 18.51
N LEU A 17 7.01 -42.41 18.01
CA LEU A 17 7.61 -42.15 16.69
C LEU A 17 6.79 -42.68 15.51
N THR A 18 5.89 -43.63 15.73
CA THR A 18 4.98 -44.18 14.69
C THR A 18 3.58 -43.57 14.71
N SER A 19 3.29 -42.62 15.61
CA SER A 19 1.92 -42.12 15.87
C SER A 19 1.45 -40.98 14.97
N CYS A 20 2.28 -40.40 14.11
CA CYS A 20 1.83 -39.35 13.19
C CYS A 20 2.50 -39.54 11.84
N THR A 21 1.93 -40.43 11.03
CA THR A 21 2.05 -40.32 9.58
C THR A 21 0.62 -40.36 9.06
N GLU A 22 -0.10 -39.26 9.25
CA GLU A 22 -1.22 -38.98 8.36
C GLU A 22 -0.60 -38.92 6.96
N GLU A 23 -1.01 -39.81 6.07
CA GLU A 23 -0.78 -39.63 4.64
C GLU A 23 -1.51 -38.34 4.25
N ILE A 24 -0.77 -37.23 4.24
CA ILE A 24 -1.25 -35.97 3.69
C ILE A 24 -1.53 -36.26 2.22
N THR A 25 -2.81 -36.44 1.90
CA THR A 25 -3.24 -36.64 0.53
C THR A 25 -3.18 -35.27 -0.14
N ILE A 26 -2.14 -35.03 -0.92
CA ILE A 26 -2.00 -33.80 -1.70
C ILE A 26 -3.10 -33.81 -2.76
N LEU A 27 -4.08 -32.91 -2.63
CA LEU A 27 -5.18 -32.77 -3.58
C LEU A 27 -4.64 -32.27 -4.93
N ASP A 28 -5.11 -32.79 -6.05
CA ASP A 28 -4.66 -32.25 -7.34
C ASP A 28 -5.32 -30.89 -7.63
N ILE A 29 -4.57 -29.95 -8.24
CA ILE A 29 -5.09 -28.62 -8.61
C ILE A 29 -5.21 -28.56 -10.13
N THR A 30 -6.45 -28.70 -10.59
CA THR A 30 -6.86 -28.64 -12.00
C THR A 30 -7.62 -27.34 -12.27
N THR A 31 -7.82 -26.99 -13.54
CA THR A 31 -8.60 -25.80 -13.93
C THR A 31 -10.06 -25.82 -13.42
N ASP A 32 -10.60 -27.01 -13.14
CA ASP A 32 -11.96 -27.21 -12.65
C ASP A 32 -12.04 -27.32 -11.12
N SER A 33 -10.92 -27.16 -10.40
CA SER A 33 -10.89 -27.25 -8.95
C SER A 33 -11.67 -26.10 -8.30
N GLU A 34 -12.60 -26.41 -7.40
CA GLU A 34 -13.34 -25.42 -6.62
C GLU A 34 -12.57 -25.06 -5.34
N ILE A 35 -11.79 -23.99 -5.40
CA ILE A 35 -10.95 -23.52 -4.28
C ILE A 35 -11.48 -22.17 -3.80
N THR A 36 -11.79 -22.09 -2.51
CA THR A 36 -12.45 -20.96 -1.87
C THR A 36 -11.83 -20.70 -0.50
N MET A 37 -12.17 -19.59 0.14
CA MET A 37 -11.78 -19.35 1.53
C MET A 37 -12.20 -20.46 2.51
N ALA A 38 -13.25 -21.23 2.20
CA ALA A 38 -13.77 -22.27 3.10
C ALA A 38 -12.91 -23.54 3.12
N ASN A 39 -12.19 -23.85 2.02
CA ASN A 39 -11.36 -25.04 1.90
C ASN A 39 -9.88 -24.71 1.63
N LEU A 40 -9.49 -23.45 1.77
CA LEU A 40 -8.13 -22.97 1.47
C LEU A 40 -7.04 -23.74 2.24
N ASP A 41 -7.29 -24.08 3.50
CA ASP A 41 -6.32 -24.75 4.39
C ASP A 41 -5.83 -26.10 3.82
N ASP A 42 -6.67 -26.80 3.05
CA ASP A 42 -6.30 -28.06 2.39
C ASP A 42 -5.22 -27.89 1.30
N TYR A 43 -4.97 -26.64 0.89
CA TYR A 43 -4.06 -26.29 -0.20
C TYR A 43 -2.92 -25.36 0.24
N MET A 44 -2.73 -25.10 1.54
CA MET A 44 -1.72 -24.15 2.01
C MET A 44 -0.29 -24.69 1.94
N PHE A 45 0.67 -23.77 1.75
CA PHE A 45 2.12 -24.02 1.73
C PHE A 45 2.62 -25.03 0.71
N ARG A 46 1.95 -25.13 -0.43
CA ARG A 46 2.40 -25.94 -1.57
C ARG A 46 3.42 -25.18 -2.40
N ASP A 47 4.38 -25.91 -2.97
CA ASP A 47 5.42 -25.35 -3.83
C ASP A 47 4.90 -25.01 -5.23
N ASP A 48 3.89 -25.74 -5.71
CA ASP A 48 3.19 -25.55 -6.98
C ASP A 48 2.09 -24.47 -6.95
N VAL A 49 1.96 -23.72 -5.84
CA VAL A 49 1.00 -22.63 -5.67
C VAL A 49 1.71 -21.30 -5.38
N GLN A 50 1.18 -20.22 -5.93
CA GLN A 50 1.49 -18.84 -5.59
C GLN A 50 0.27 -18.23 -4.89
N TYR A 51 0.47 -17.74 -3.66
CA TYR A 51 -0.58 -17.16 -2.82
C TYR A 51 -0.47 -15.63 -2.86
N VAL A 52 -1.50 -14.93 -3.38
CA VAL A 52 -1.46 -13.48 -3.62
C VAL A 52 -2.62 -12.74 -2.95
N ASP A 53 -2.27 -11.80 -2.08
CA ASP A 53 -3.19 -10.84 -1.46
C ASP A 53 -3.19 -9.54 -2.26
N LEU A 54 -4.31 -9.22 -2.91
CA LEU A 54 -4.49 -8.05 -3.77
C LEU A 54 -5.03 -6.81 -3.03
N ARG A 55 -5.16 -6.87 -1.70
CA ARG A 55 -5.61 -5.73 -0.89
C ARG A 55 -4.55 -4.63 -0.84
N ASN A 56 -4.95 -3.44 -0.42
CA ASN A 56 -4.06 -2.29 -0.33
C ASN A 56 -3.00 -2.52 0.75
N PHE A 57 -1.89 -1.78 0.69
CA PHE A 57 -0.76 -2.00 1.60
C PHE A 57 -1.15 -1.90 3.08
N ASN A 58 -2.18 -1.12 3.42
CA ASN A 58 -2.66 -0.95 4.79
C ASN A 58 -3.51 -2.11 5.32
N ASP A 59 -4.20 -2.86 4.44
CA ASP A 59 -5.20 -3.84 4.85
C ASP A 59 -4.63 -5.02 5.66
N PRO A 60 -3.45 -5.59 5.30
CA PRO A 60 -2.80 -6.61 6.11
C PRO A 60 -2.49 -6.16 7.54
N PHE A 61 -2.13 -4.88 7.74
CA PHE A 61 -1.84 -4.35 9.06
C PHE A 61 -3.11 -4.05 9.86
N MET A 62 -4.16 -3.57 9.19
CA MET A 62 -5.44 -3.22 9.82
C MET A 62 -6.24 -4.44 10.26
N SER A 63 -6.42 -5.40 9.36
CA SER A 63 -7.35 -6.50 9.53
C SER A 63 -6.67 -7.86 9.71
N GLY A 64 -5.38 -7.93 9.35
CA GLY A 64 -4.61 -9.17 9.33
C GLY A 64 -4.42 -9.71 7.92
N THR A 65 -3.68 -10.81 7.83
CA THR A 65 -3.36 -11.52 6.59
C THR A 65 -3.61 -13.02 6.74
N ILE A 66 -3.55 -13.75 5.63
CA ILE A 66 -3.44 -15.21 5.64
C ILE A 66 -1.95 -15.53 5.51
N ASP A 67 -1.41 -16.40 6.37
CA ASP A 67 0.00 -16.78 6.33
C ASP A 67 0.37 -17.35 4.95
N GLY A 68 1.60 -17.13 4.50
CA GLY A 68 2.08 -17.56 3.17
C GLY A 68 1.63 -16.71 1.97
N PHE A 69 0.63 -15.84 2.12
CA PHE A 69 0.24 -14.91 1.04
C PHE A 69 1.20 -13.72 0.93
N ILE A 70 1.61 -13.41 -0.31
CA ILE A 70 2.40 -12.22 -0.64
C ILE A 70 1.44 -11.11 -1.05
N ASN A 71 1.61 -9.92 -0.46
CA ASN A 71 0.79 -8.77 -0.82
C ASN A 71 1.29 -8.08 -2.10
N ILE A 72 0.44 -8.05 -3.12
CA ILE A 72 0.64 -7.34 -4.40
C ILE A 72 -0.59 -6.44 -4.61
N PRO A 73 -0.60 -5.21 -4.08
CA PRO A 73 -1.80 -4.40 -4.05
C PRO A 73 -2.39 -4.08 -5.42
N PHE A 74 -3.70 -4.23 -5.53
CA PHE A 74 -4.43 -3.92 -6.76
C PHE A 74 -4.34 -2.42 -7.10
N PHE A 75 -4.82 -1.53 -6.22
CA PHE A 75 -4.83 -0.09 -6.49
C PHE A 75 -3.46 0.56 -6.25
N ASP A 76 -2.79 0.22 -5.14
CA ASP A 76 -1.55 0.90 -4.77
C ASP A 76 -0.33 0.50 -5.64
N TYR A 77 -0.45 -0.57 -6.43
CA TYR A 77 0.68 -1.11 -7.19
C TYR A 77 0.35 -1.52 -8.62
N LEU A 78 -0.67 -2.35 -8.86
CA LEU A 78 -0.93 -2.93 -10.19
C LEU A 78 -1.62 -1.93 -11.13
N ASP A 79 -2.65 -1.24 -10.65
CA ASP A 79 -3.37 -0.22 -11.40
C ASP A 79 -2.44 0.97 -11.73
N PHE A 80 -2.55 1.50 -12.94
CA PHE A 80 -1.66 2.48 -13.58
C PHE A 80 -0.20 2.05 -13.80
N ARG A 81 0.18 0.81 -13.49
CA ARG A 81 1.55 0.29 -13.69
C ARG A 81 1.59 -0.94 -14.58
N ALA A 82 0.85 -1.98 -14.22
CA ALA A 82 0.71 -3.21 -14.98
C ALA A 82 -0.42 -3.08 -16.01
N PHE A 83 -1.52 -2.46 -15.61
CA PHE A 83 -2.69 -2.14 -16.43
C PHE A 83 -3.29 -0.78 -15.99
N ASP A 84 -4.04 -0.13 -16.88
CA ASP A 84 -4.86 1.06 -16.60
C ASP A 84 -6.32 0.74 -16.90
N ARG A 85 -7.09 0.55 -15.83
CA ARG A 85 -8.50 0.18 -15.90
C ARG A 85 -9.41 1.28 -16.38
N ASN A 86 -8.95 2.53 -16.48
CA ASN A 86 -9.83 3.67 -16.75
C ASN A 86 -11.07 3.73 -15.83
N GLY A 87 -10.90 3.30 -14.57
CA GLY A 87 -11.97 3.31 -13.57
C GLY A 87 -13.03 2.19 -13.68
N VAL A 88 -12.92 1.25 -14.62
CA VAL A 88 -13.86 0.12 -14.76
C VAL A 88 -13.30 -1.19 -14.21
N PHE A 89 -14.16 -2.18 -13.98
CA PHE A 89 -13.79 -3.53 -13.55
C PHE A 89 -14.08 -4.60 -14.61
N GLU A 90 -14.54 -4.18 -15.78
CA GLU A 90 -14.60 -5.03 -16.97
C GLU A 90 -13.24 -4.92 -17.67
N PHE A 91 -12.56 -6.06 -17.81
CA PHE A 91 -11.25 -6.12 -18.44
C PHE A 91 -11.37 -5.94 -19.96
N ASP A 92 -10.50 -5.09 -20.48
CA ASP A 92 -10.24 -4.94 -21.92
C ASP A 92 -8.73 -5.11 -22.16
N PRO A 93 -8.29 -5.92 -23.14
CA PRO A 93 -6.88 -6.09 -23.48
C PRO A 93 -6.08 -4.81 -23.69
N ASP A 94 -6.70 -3.74 -24.20
CA ASP A 94 -6.05 -2.44 -24.42
C ASP A 94 -5.68 -1.73 -23.11
N GLN A 95 -6.20 -2.20 -21.96
CA GLN A 95 -5.85 -1.70 -20.63
C GLN A 95 -4.48 -2.19 -20.16
N ILE A 96 -3.86 -3.19 -20.80
CA ILE A 96 -2.54 -3.68 -20.37
C ILE A 96 -1.46 -2.65 -20.73
N VAL A 97 -0.76 -2.14 -19.71
CA VAL A 97 0.31 -1.14 -19.85
C VAL A 97 1.68 -1.82 -19.91
N ASN A 98 1.91 -2.86 -19.11
CA ASN A 98 3.22 -3.47 -18.96
C ASN A 98 3.14 -4.98 -18.69
N VAL A 99 3.15 -5.77 -19.76
CA VAL A 99 3.15 -7.25 -19.70
C VAL A 99 4.33 -7.80 -18.89
N ARG A 100 5.53 -7.22 -19.05
CA ARG A 100 6.73 -7.69 -18.33
C ARG A 100 6.59 -7.57 -16.83
N GLU A 101 5.89 -6.54 -16.35
CA GLU A 101 5.63 -6.37 -14.92
C GLU A 101 4.71 -7.47 -14.39
N ILE A 102 3.71 -7.87 -15.18
CA ILE A 102 2.81 -8.98 -14.83
C ILE A 102 3.59 -10.31 -14.79
N GLU A 103 4.36 -10.61 -15.84
CA GLU A 103 5.20 -11.84 -15.91
C GLU A 103 6.23 -11.91 -14.78
N ARG A 104 6.71 -10.76 -14.28
CA ARG A 104 7.65 -10.70 -13.15
C ARG A 104 6.97 -11.02 -11.81
N LEU A 105 5.69 -10.69 -11.68
CA LEU A 105 4.94 -10.80 -10.43
C LEU A 105 4.17 -12.12 -10.32
N PHE A 106 3.76 -12.70 -11.44
CA PHE A 106 2.91 -13.89 -11.49
C PHE A 106 3.60 -15.03 -12.23
N ASP A 107 3.73 -16.18 -11.58
CA ASP A 107 4.41 -17.36 -12.10
C ASP A 107 3.43 -18.26 -12.86
N SER A 108 3.56 -18.33 -14.19
CA SER A 108 2.65 -19.09 -15.06
C SER A 108 2.73 -20.60 -14.86
N ASP A 109 3.82 -21.11 -14.28
CA ASP A 109 3.99 -22.55 -14.03
C ASP A 109 3.24 -22.99 -12.76
N LYS A 110 2.78 -22.04 -11.93
CA LYS A 110 2.08 -22.29 -10.67
C LYS A 110 0.58 -22.12 -10.78
N ALA A 111 -0.15 -22.73 -9.86
CA ALA A 111 -1.52 -22.30 -9.57
C ALA A 111 -1.45 -20.99 -8.79
N ILE A 112 -2.27 -20.00 -9.16
CA ILE A 112 -2.26 -18.67 -8.55
C ILE A 112 -3.57 -18.49 -7.79
N PHE A 113 -3.46 -18.29 -6.47
CA PHE A 113 -4.59 -18.08 -5.58
C PHE A 113 -4.69 -16.59 -5.25
N LEU A 114 -5.79 -15.97 -5.66
CA LEU A 114 -6.03 -14.55 -5.53
C LEU A 114 -7.14 -14.28 -4.50
N TYR A 115 -6.87 -13.42 -3.53
CA TYR A 115 -7.94 -12.80 -2.74
C TYR A 115 -7.79 -11.29 -2.63
N ALA A 116 -8.90 -10.62 -2.31
CA ALA A 116 -8.93 -9.22 -1.92
C ALA A 116 -9.96 -9.05 -0.77
N ASP A 117 -10.54 -7.86 -0.54
CA ASP A 117 -11.71 -7.73 0.35
C ASP A 117 -13.01 -8.21 -0.31
N GLY A 118 -12.94 -8.80 -1.50
CA GLY A 118 -14.08 -9.33 -2.26
C GLY A 118 -13.64 -9.74 -3.67
N CYS A 119 -14.56 -10.31 -4.45
CA CYS A 119 -14.20 -10.98 -5.70
C CYS A 119 -13.86 -10.05 -6.87
N ILE A 120 -14.25 -8.78 -6.84
CA ILE A 120 -14.16 -7.88 -8.01
C ILE A 120 -12.71 -7.65 -8.45
N ARG A 121 -11.81 -7.33 -7.51
CA ARG A 121 -10.38 -7.07 -7.81
C ARG A 121 -9.66 -8.34 -8.29
N SER A 122 -9.87 -9.44 -7.58
CA SER A 122 -9.31 -10.73 -7.94
C SER A 122 -9.83 -11.24 -9.28
N GLY A 123 -11.11 -11.00 -9.58
CA GLY A 123 -11.71 -11.31 -10.88
C GLY A 123 -11.05 -10.53 -12.01
N TYR A 124 -10.86 -9.22 -11.84
CA TYR A 124 -10.15 -8.42 -12.84
C TYR A 124 -8.71 -8.92 -13.09
N VAL A 125 -7.95 -9.20 -12.03
CA VAL A 125 -6.58 -9.75 -12.19
C VAL A 125 -6.62 -11.14 -12.83
N LYS A 126 -7.61 -11.97 -12.50
CA LYS A 126 -7.81 -13.25 -13.17
C LYS A 126 -8.04 -13.06 -14.67
N ASP A 127 -8.91 -12.15 -15.09
CA ASP A 127 -9.20 -11.91 -16.51
C ASP A 127 -7.95 -11.46 -17.27
N VAL A 128 -7.12 -10.60 -16.65
CA VAL A 128 -5.81 -10.19 -17.20
C VAL A 128 -4.88 -11.40 -17.37
N LEU A 129 -4.76 -12.25 -16.34
CA LEU A 129 -3.87 -13.42 -16.38
C LEU A 129 -4.36 -14.49 -17.35
N ASP A 130 -5.67 -14.76 -17.39
CA ASP A 130 -6.31 -15.66 -18.35
C ASP A 130 -6.00 -15.21 -19.79
N TYR A 131 -6.12 -13.91 -20.08
CA TYR A 131 -5.80 -13.34 -21.39
C TYR A 131 -4.33 -13.54 -21.78
N LEU A 132 -3.41 -13.50 -20.80
CA LEU A 132 -1.99 -13.76 -20.99
C LEU A 132 -1.64 -15.26 -21.02
N GLY A 133 -2.62 -16.15 -20.89
CA GLY A 133 -2.45 -17.60 -21.02
C GLY A 133 -2.16 -18.34 -19.71
N TYR A 134 -2.40 -17.72 -18.56
CA TYR A 134 -2.33 -18.40 -17.27
C TYR A 134 -3.60 -19.26 -17.09
N GLU A 135 -3.44 -20.56 -16.91
CA GLU A 135 -4.59 -21.49 -16.90
C GLU A 135 -5.16 -21.74 -15.49
N ARG A 136 -4.31 -21.69 -14.46
CA ARG A 136 -4.65 -22.10 -13.09
C ARG A 136 -4.73 -20.90 -12.15
N VAL A 137 -5.68 -20.00 -12.39
CA VAL A 137 -5.89 -18.79 -11.58
C VAL A 137 -7.23 -18.87 -10.86
N PHE A 138 -7.23 -18.77 -9.52
CA PHE A 138 -8.40 -18.99 -8.67
C PHE A 138 -8.72 -17.74 -7.84
N VAL A 139 -9.99 -17.31 -7.89
CA VAL A 139 -10.51 -16.23 -7.03
C VAL A 139 -11.09 -16.87 -5.77
N LEU A 140 -10.42 -16.66 -4.64
CA LEU A 140 -10.78 -17.34 -3.39
C LEU A 140 -11.98 -16.71 -2.67
N GLY A 141 -12.20 -15.41 -2.85
CA GLY A 141 -13.20 -14.62 -2.14
C GLY A 141 -12.62 -13.43 -1.39
N GLY A 142 -13.33 -12.98 -0.37
CA GLY A 142 -12.93 -11.87 0.50
C GLY A 142 -12.14 -12.34 1.73
N PHE A 143 -11.14 -11.57 2.18
CA PHE A 143 -10.40 -11.88 3.41
C PHE A 143 -11.32 -12.09 4.64
N TYR A 144 -12.43 -11.34 4.72
CA TYR A 144 -13.40 -11.46 5.81
C TYR A 144 -14.10 -12.83 5.88
N GLU A 145 -14.09 -13.61 4.78
CA GLU A 145 -14.71 -14.93 4.68
C GLU A 145 -13.82 -16.02 5.26
N TYR A 146 -12.51 -15.77 5.36
CA TYR A 146 -11.54 -16.74 5.83
C TYR A 146 -11.62 -16.97 7.35
N GLN A 147 -11.92 -18.21 7.73
CA GLN A 147 -12.01 -18.66 9.13
C GLN A 147 -11.03 -19.80 9.47
N GLY A 148 -10.05 -20.04 8.59
CA GLY A 148 -9.06 -21.11 8.75
C GLY A 148 -7.97 -20.80 9.77
N GLU A 149 -7.08 -21.76 9.98
CA GLU A 149 -6.07 -21.74 11.05
C GLU A 149 -4.88 -20.82 10.74
N HIS A 150 -4.67 -20.44 9.49
CA HIS A 150 -3.54 -19.62 9.04
C HIS A 150 -3.84 -18.12 9.09
N ARG A 151 -4.90 -17.70 9.78
CA ARG A 151 -5.27 -16.30 9.91
C ARG A 151 -4.33 -15.60 10.89
N ILE A 152 -3.58 -14.63 10.40
CA ILE A 152 -2.75 -13.75 11.22
C ILE A 152 -3.53 -12.46 11.44
N VAL A 153 -3.81 -12.10 12.69
CA VAL A 153 -4.61 -10.91 13.03
C VAL A 153 -3.75 -9.65 12.94
N GLY A 154 -4.30 -8.62 12.29
CA GLY A 154 -3.70 -7.30 12.22
C GLY A 154 -3.85 -6.58 13.55
N THR A 155 -2.83 -5.83 13.95
CA THR A 155 -2.87 -5.08 15.20
C THR A 155 -3.64 -3.76 15.05
N GLY A 156 -3.90 -3.32 13.83
CA GLY A 156 -4.40 -1.95 13.57
C GLY A 156 -3.39 -0.86 13.94
N GLU A 157 -2.21 -1.25 14.43
CA GLU A 157 -1.14 -0.37 14.88
C GLU A 157 0.06 -0.56 13.97
N PHE A 158 0.24 0.39 13.05
CA PHE A 158 1.46 0.49 12.25
C PHE A 158 1.80 1.97 12.08
N SER A 159 3.10 2.28 12.16
CA SER A 159 3.64 3.58 11.81
C SER A 159 4.73 3.39 10.77
N PHE A 160 4.46 3.80 9.53
CA PHE A 160 5.48 4.06 8.53
C PHE A 160 5.50 5.57 8.30
N GLY A 161 6.60 6.22 8.70
CA GLY A 161 6.85 7.62 8.39
C GLY A 161 7.91 7.67 7.30
N ASN A 162 7.51 7.60 6.02
CA ASN A 162 8.38 8.15 5.00
C ASN A 162 8.40 9.66 5.25
N THR A 163 9.56 10.19 5.62
CA THR A 163 9.74 11.64 5.71
C THR A 163 9.99 12.18 4.32
N PHE A 164 9.39 13.32 3.99
CA PHE A 164 9.74 14.07 2.79
C PHE A 164 10.44 15.37 3.19
N TYR A 165 11.28 15.85 2.28
CA TYR A 165 11.97 17.13 2.37
C TYR A 165 12.08 17.70 0.97
N GLY A 166 11.69 18.96 0.81
CA GLY A 166 11.84 19.76 -0.38
C GLY A 166 12.50 21.08 -0.04
N SER A 167 13.27 21.60 -0.98
CA SER A 167 13.89 22.91 -0.88
C SER A 167 13.94 23.59 -2.24
N TYR A 168 13.62 24.88 -2.27
CA TYR A 168 13.72 25.74 -3.45
C TYR A 168 14.39 27.05 -3.05
N VAL A 169 15.25 27.58 -3.90
CA VAL A 169 15.92 28.87 -3.69
C VAL A 169 15.45 29.82 -4.77
N ASP A 170 14.93 30.97 -4.35
CA ASP A 170 14.59 32.06 -5.25
C ASP A 170 15.86 32.81 -5.65
N GLU A 171 16.21 32.79 -6.94
CA GLU A 171 17.43 33.42 -7.46
C GLU A 171 17.39 34.96 -7.42
N GLU A 172 16.22 35.58 -7.28
CA GLU A 172 16.10 37.04 -7.21
C GLU A 172 16.27 37.58 -5.78
N THR A 173 15.74 36.86 -4.80
CA THR A 173 15.71 37.30 -3.40
C THR A 173 16.72 36.55 -2.50
N ASP A 174 17.34 35.49 -3.01
CA ASP A 174 18.15 34.52 -2.24
C ASP A 174 17.37 33.86 -1.08
N TYR A 175 16.04 33.91 -1.11
CA TYR A 175 15.22 33.25 -0.09
C TYR A 175 15.16 31.74 -0.34
N GLN A 176 15.39 30.96 0.72
CA GLN A 176 15.26 29.51 0.70
C GLN A 176 13.92 29.08 1.27
N TYR A 177 13.09 28.51 0.41
CA TYR A 177 11.81 27.90 0.73
C TYR A 177 12.03 26.42 1.08
N LEU A 178 11.39 25.94 2.14
CA LEU A 178 11.54 24.59 2.66
C LEU A 178 10.17 23.96 2.93
N VAL A 179 10.04 22.66 2.64
CA VAL A 179 8.88 21.87 3.07
C VAL A 179 9.35 20.52 3.58
N TYR A 180 8.84 20.07 4.73
CA TYR A 180 9.18 18.76 5.26
C TYR A 180 8.07 18.20 6.13
N GLY A 181 8.05 16.88 6.30
CA GLY A 181 6.99 16.22 7.05
C GLY A 181 7.01 14.72 6.90
N SER A 182 5.86 14.09 7.11
CA SER A 182 5.68 12.65 7.00
C SER A 182 4.45 12.29 6.19
N ILE A 183 4.53 11.18 5.47
CA ILE A 183 3.40 10.56 4.78
C ILE A 183 3.13 9.16 5.34
N ASP A 184 1.88 8.72 5.24
CA ASP A 184 1.52 7.32 5.46
C ASP A 184 1.87 6.44 4.25
N VAL A 185 1.54 5.15 4.37
CA VAL A 185 1.73 4.15 3.31
C VAL A 185 0.94 4.45 2.03
N ALA A 186 -0.17 5.19 2.13
CA ALA A 186 -0.98 5.64 1.00
C ALA A 186 -0.53 7.01 0.46
N HIS A 187 0.67 7.47 0.87
CA HIS A 187 1.25 8.77 0.57
C HIS A 187 0.41 9.97 1.02
N ASN A 188 -0.54 9.79 1.92
CA ASN A 188 -1.26 10.93 2.49
C ASN A 188 -0.37 11.66 3.48
N ILE A 189 -0.41 12.99 3.43
CA ILE A 189 0.36 13.84 4.34
C ILE A 189 -0.19 13.69 5.76
N LYS A 190 0.68 13.32 6.70
CA LYS A 190 0.38 13.17 8.14
C LYS A 190 0.98 14.27 9.00
N SER A 191 2.08 14.85 8.53
CA SER A 191 2.63 16.09 9.06
C SER A 191 3.25 16.87 7.92
N VAL A 192 3.19 18.19 8.00
CA VAL A 192 3.82 19.11 7.05
C VAL A 192 4.26 20.36 7.79
N ARG A 193 5.40 20.89 7.37
CA ARG A 193 5.96 22.14 7.85
C ARG A 193 6.55 22.87 6.65
N PHE A 194 6.17 24.14 6.48
CA PHE A 194 6.81 25.05 5.54
C PHE A 194 7.76 25.99 6.28
N ASP A 195 8.88 26.36 5.67
CA ASP A 195 9.69 27.46 6.19
C ASP A 195 10.23 28.29 5.04
N ILE A 196 10.55 29.54 5.35
CA ILE A 196 11.20 30.45 4.40
C ILE A 196 12.35 31.08 5.18
N ILE A 197 13.55 30.99 4.61
CA ILE A 197 14.78 31.50 5.19
C ILE A 197 15.29 32.63 4.29
N ASP A 198 15.62 33.78 4.89
CA ASP A 198 16.16 34.93 4.16
C ASP A 198 17.62 34.73 3.72
N ASP A 199 18.15 35.69 2.96
CA ASP A 199 19.54 35.76 2.50
C ASP A 199 20.59 35.75 3.63
N ARG A 200 20.18 36.03 4.86
CA ARG A 200 21.01 36.03 6.08
C ARG A 200 20.88 34.73 6.88
N GLY A 201 20.08 33.77 6.43
CA GLY A 201 19.85 32.51 7.13
C GLY A 201 18.82 32.59 8.27
N LEU A 202 17.99 33.64 8.31
CA LEU A 202 16.96 33.81 9.34
C LEU A 202 15.62 33.30 8.82
N THR A 203 14.94 32.48 9.62
CA THR A 203 13.55 32.09 9.33
C THR A 203 12.63 33.30 9.42
N LEU A 204 11.78 33.46 8.39
CA LEU A 204 10.72 34.46 8.33
C LEU A 204 9.66 34.22 9.41
N ARG A 205 9.57 33.01 9.97
CA ARG A 205 8.66 32.66 11.08
C ARG A 205 9.07 33.27 12.42
N SER A 206 10.23 33.92 12.49
CA SER A 206 10.67 34.61 13.70
C SER A 206 9.70 35.73 14.08
N GLU A 207 9.41 35.85 15.38
CA GLU A 207 8.57 36.93 15.88
C GLU A 207 9.15 38.30 15.49
N GLY A 208 8.33 39.16 14.89
CA GLY A 208 8.73 40.51 14.49
C GLY A 208 9.61 40.58 13.24
N TYR A 209 9.74 39.51 12.44
CA TYR A 209 10.47 39.55 11.17
C TYR A 209 9.90 40.63 10.22
N ALA A 210 8.58 40.63 10.01
CA ALA A 210 7.86 41.64 9.25
C ALA A 210 6.82 42.31 10.13
N ALA A 211 6.64 43.63 9.95
CA ALA A 211 5.70 44.42 10.76
C ALA A 211 4.23 44.13 10.42
N GLU A 212 3.95 43.72 9.19
CA GLU A 212 2.60 43.59 8.65
C GLU A 212 2.16 42.13 8.47
N ILE A 213 3.11 41.19 8.36
CA ILE A 213 2.82 39.78 8.07
C ILE A 213 3.39 38.88 9.16
N ASN A 214 2.52 38.11 9.81
CA ASN A 214 2.91 37.07 10.74
C ASN A 214 3.13 35.74 9.99
N TYR A 215 4.32 35.56 9.41
CA TYR A 215 4.65 34.34 8.64
C TYR A 215 4.48 33.05 9.45
N ASN A 216 4.70 33.06 10.77
CA ASN A 216 4.49 31.87 11.58
C ASN A 216 3.02 31.44 11.56
N GLU A 217 2.12 32.38 11.77
CA GLU A 217 0.67 32.16 11.71
C GLU A 217 0.23 31.77 10.30
N GLN A 218 0.64 32.53 9.29
CA GLN A 218 0.26 32.30 7.90
C GLN A 218 0.66 30.91 7.40
N LEU A 219 1.91 30.49 7.61
CA LEU A 219 2.35 29.15 7.22
C LEU A 219 1.69 28.05 8.07
N THR A 220 1.35 28.32 9.33
CA THR A 220 0.62 27.35 10.17
C THR A 220 -0.81 27.15 9.68
N ILE A 221 -1.48 28.21 9.20
CA ILE A 221 -2.81 28.12 8.59
C ILE A 221 -2.76 27.22 7.35
N LEU A 222 -1.79 27.44 6.45
CA LEU A 222 -1.59 26.58 5.28
C LEU A 222 -1.32 25.11 5.67
N GLU A 223 -0.41 24.88 6.62
CA GLU A 223 -0.08 23.53 7.12
C GLU A 223 -1.34 22.80 7.62
N ASN A 224 -2.14 23.46 8.47
CA ASN A 224 -3.38 22.91 8.99
C ASN A 224 -4.43 22.68 7.90
N PHE A 225 -4.53 23.58 6.94
CA PHE A 225 -5.45 23.43 5.81
C PHE A 225 -5.11 22.19 4.99
N ILE A 226 -3.84 22.00 4.61
CA ILE A 226 -3.36 20.81 3.89
C ILE A 226 -3.70 19.53 4.68
N LEU A 227 -3.41 19.51 5.98
CA LEU A 227 -3.69 18.34 6.83
C LEU A 227 -5.19 18.05 6.96
N ASN A 228 -6.04 19.08 7.01
CA ASN A 228 -7.48 18.94 7.12
C ASN A 228 -8.13 18.46 5.82
N GLN A 229 -7.63 18.90 4.67
CA GLN A 229 -8.07 18.39 3.36
C GLN A 229 -7.65 16.93 3.17
N GLY A 230 -6.49 16.55 3.71
CA GLY A 230 -5.89 15.23 3.48
C GLY A 230 -5.48 15.04 2.02
N GLY A 231 -4.99 13.84 1.71
CA GLY A 231 -4.46 13.52 0.38
C GLY A 231 -2.93 13.64 0.31
N ASN A 232 -2.42 13.50 -0.92
CA ASN A 232 -0.98 13.47 -1.22
C ASN A 232 -0.54 14.74 -1.98
N TRP A 233 0.78 14.93 -2.14
CA TRP A 233 1.33 16.12 -2.79
C TRP A 233 0.85 16.37 -4.23
N ASN A 234 0.58 15.32 -5.02
CA ASN A 234 0.02 15.49 -6.37
C ASN A 234 -1.37 16.14 -6.30
N GLN A 235 -2.21 15.68 -5.39
CA GLN A 235 -3.57 16.19 -5.21
C GLN A 235 -3.56 17.64 -4.71
N HIS A 236 -2.73 17.95 -3.72
CA HIS A 236 -2.60 19.32 -3.23
C HIS A 236 -2.08 20.27 -4.31
N TYR A 237 -1.10 19.84 -5.11
CA TYR A 237 -0.59 20.65 -6.20
C TYR A 237 -1.64 20.90 -7.29
N ASP A 238 -2.38 19.88 -7.72
CA ASP A 238 -3.47 20.03 -8.69
C ASP A 238 -4.57 20.96 -8.17
N ASN A 239 -4.93 20.84 -6.89
CA ASN A 239 -5.88 21.74 -6.24
C ASN A 239 -5.38 23.19 -6.23
N ILE A 240 -4.09 23.44 -5.99
CA ILE A 240 -3.53 24.79 -6.03
C ILE A 240 -3.59 25.36 -7.45
N LEU A 241 -3.27 24.56 -8.48
CA LEU A 241 -3.36 24.99 -9.88
C LEU A 241 -4.80 25.31 -10.31
N HIS A 242 -5.79 24.66 -9.70
CA HIS A 242 -7.21 24.85 -9.96
C HIS A 242 -7.94 25.52 -8.79
N ALA A 243 -7.29 26.51 -8.16
CA ALA A 243 -7.73 27.14 -6.91
C ALA A 243 -9.21 27.59 -6.90
N GLU A 244 -9.69 28.16 -8.02
CA GLU A 244 -11.07 28.65 -8.20
C GLU A 244 -12.17 27.59 -7.95
N THR A 245 -11.81 26.31 -7.98
CA THR A 245 -12.74 25.19 -7.82
C THR A 245 -12.40 24.27 -6.67
N SER A 246 -11.20 24.39 -6.10
CA SER A 246 -10.68 23.51 -5.04
C SER A 246 -10.77 24.15 -3.65
N GLY A 247 -11.05 25.46 -3.56
CA GLY A 247 -11.10 26.23 -2.32
C GLY A 247 -9.71 26.65 -1.80
N TYR A 248 -8.66 26.51 -2.61
CA TYR A 248 -7.31 26.97 -2.28
C TYR A 248 -7.14 28.49 -2.47
N ASP A 249 -8.08 29.16 -3.13
CA ASP A 249 -8.18 30.60 -3.26
C ASP A 249 -8.83 31.30 -2.05
N GLU A 250 -9.57 30.55 -1.23
CA GLU A 250 -10.37 31.07 -0.11
C GLU A 250 -10.00 30.45 1.26
N ILE A 251 -8.72 30.17 1.50
CA ILE A 251 -8.26 29.65 2.80
C ILE A 251 -8.43 30.74 3.87
N GLU A 252 -9.38 30.54 4.80
CA GLU A 252 -9.69 31.51 5.85
C GLU A 252 -8.45 31.92 6.67
N GLY A 253 -8.14 33.22 6.66
CA GLY A 253 -7.01 33.81 7.39
C GLY A 253 -5.64 33.64 6.71
N TYR A 254 -5.56 32.98 5.54
CA TYR A 254 -4.33 32.86 4.78
C TYR A 254 -4.24 33.92 3.68
N GLU A 255 -3.30 34.85 3.84
CA GLU A 255 -3.11 36.03 3.00
C GLU A 255 -1.85 35.95 2.12
N LEU A 256 -0.91 35.03 2.42
CA LEU A 256 0.31 34.87 1.62
C LEU A 256 0.05 34.36 0.19
N GLY A 257 -1.01 33.58 0.01
CA GLY A 257 -1.35 32.95 -1.27
C GLY A 257 -0.29 31.97 -1.78
N PHE A 258 -0.50 31.48 -3.00
CA PHE A 258 0.40 30.52 -3.66
C PHE A 258 1.31 31.23 -4.68
N SER A 259 2.41 31.79 -4.18
CA SER A 259 3.45 32.36 -5.05
C SER A 259 4.09 31.29 -5.97
N GLU A 260 4.67 31.72 -7.10
CA GLU A 260 5.42 30.83 -7.99
C GLU A 260 6.54 30.08 -7.23
N ASN A 261 7.23 30.76 -6.29
CA ASN A 261 8.25 30.14 -5.43
C ASN A 261 7.69 28.99 -4.56
N LEU A 262 6.48 29.17 -4.00
CA LEU A 262 5.82 28.12 -3.21
C LEU A 262 5.38 26.94 -4.08
N LEU A 263 4.92 27.21 -5.30
CA LEU A 263 4.62 26.17 -6.28
C LEU A 263 5.87 25.38 -6.67
N SER A 264 6.96 26.07 -7.00
CA SER A 264 8.25 25.44 -7.31
C SER A 264 8.77 24.60 -6.14
N LEU A 265 8.59 25.05 -4.90
CA LEU A 265 8.89 24.24 -3.72
C LEU A 265 8.06 22.95 -3.69
N ILE A 266 6.75 23.04 -3.87
CA ILE A 266 5.85 21.87 -3.80
C ILE A 266 6.20 20.86 -4.90
N GLU A 267 6.55 21.32 -6.11
CA GLU A 267 7.03 20.45 -7.19
C GLU A 267 8.24 19.60 -6.80
N THR A 268 9.10 20.08 -5.89
CA THR A 268 10.27 19.30 -5.43
C THR A 268 9.91 18.05 -4.64
N VAL A 269 8.72 18.00 -4.03
CA VAL A 269 8.24 16.87 -3.22
C VAL A 269 7.17 16.04 -3.91
N ILE A 270 6.74 16.46 -5.09
CA ILE A 270 5.92 15.65 -5.98
C ILE A 270 6.79 14.53 -6.57
N ARG A 271 6.29 13.29 -6.51
CA ARG A 271 6.95 12.15 -7.16
C ARG A 271 6.74 12.23 -8.67
N LYS A 272 7.84 12.29 -9.42
CA LYS A 272 7.88 11.93 -10.85
C LYS A 272 7.80 10.42 -11.02
#